data_AF-A0A960XS62-F1
#
_entry.id   AF-A0A960XS62-F1
#
_cell.length_a   1.000
_cell.length_b   1.000
_cell.length_c   1.000
_cell.angle_alpha   90.00
_cell.angle_beta   90.00
_cell.angle_gamma   90.00
#
_symmetry.space_group_name_H-M   'P 1'
#
loop_
_entity.id
_entity.type
_entity.pdbx_description
1 polymer ?
#
loop_
_entity_poly.entity_id
_entity_poly.type
_entity_poly.pdbx_seq_one_letter_code
_entity_poly.pdbx_strand_id
1 'polypeptide(L)'
;LCFNNLTINGGHYTGTTSTEGGEGLESKGQVTINGGILEITTYDDGINAATNITINGGTIYCYASNNDGIDSNGTLTVNGGVIVSSGANAPEEGFDCDQNTFAISGGIMVGTGGATSTPTASASTQRSVIYKGAGTANVILQVKSGSGDNLVYRIPRTYSGGGGGGPGGGSSSTPMTLVFSNPSLASGTTYSIISGATVSGGTEFHGLITGATVTGGTTLKTFNPTSMVTTVQ
;
A
#
# COMPACT_ATOMS: atom_id res chain seq x y z
N LEU A 1 6.89 20.54 4.55
CA LEU A 1 6.08 21.60 3.95
C LEU A 1 6.76 22.29 2.76
N CYS A 2 6.16 22.16 1.58
CA CYS A 2 6.38 22.99 0.39
C CYS A 2 5.10 23.77 0.08
N PHE A 3 5.17 25.08 -0.13
CA PHE A 3 3.99 25.89 -0.46
C PHE A 3 3.55 25.80 -1.93
N ASN A 4 4.36 25.18 -2.79
CA ASN A 4 4.08 24.93 -4.20
C ASN A 4 4.25 23.43 -4.48
N ASN A 5 4.53 23.07 -5.73
CA ASN A 5 4.81 21.70 -6.14
C ASN A 5 6.13 21.18 -5.57
N LEU A 6 6.14 19.93 -5.13
CA LEU A 6 7.34 19.19 -4.74
C LEU A 6 7.69 18.16 -5.82
N THR A 7 8.95 18.14 -6.27
CA THR A 7 9.45 17.12 -7.21
C THR A 7 10.71 16.47 -6.66
N ILE A 8 10.69 15.15 -6.58
CA ILE A 8 11.82 14.31 -6.15
C ILE A 8 12.33 13.56 -7.37
N ASN A 9 13.53 13.92 -7.84
CA ASN A 9 14.14 13.29 -9.01
C ASN A 9 14.97 12.04 -8.70
N GLY A 10 15.31 11.83 -7.42
CA GLY A 10 16.21 10.78 -6.96
C GLY A 10 16.86 11.13 -5.62
N GLY A 11 17.88 10.36 -5.25
CA GLY A 11 18.59 10.49 -3.98
C GLY A 11 18.03 9.59 -2.89
N HIS A 12 18.55 9.72 -1.67
CA HIS A 12 18.06 9.05 -0.48
C HIS A 12 17.52 10.10 0.48
N TYR A 13 16.25 9.96 0.85
CA TYR A 13 15.59 10.78 1.84
C TYR A 13 15.11 9.91 2.99
N THR A 14 15.39 10.34 4.22
CA THR A 14 14.80 9.78 5.42
C THR A 14 14.06 10.89 6.16
N GLY A 15 12.77 10.67 6.42
CA GLY A 15 11.90 11.60 7.15
C GLY A 15 11.42 10.97 8.45
N THR A 16 11.49 11.71 9.56
CA THR A 16 10.90 11.25 10.82
C THR A 16 10.21 12.37 11.57
N THR A 17 8.95 12.15 11.92
CA THR A 17 8.17 13.02 12.81
C THR A 17 7.45 12.16 13.85
N SER A 18 7.14 12.75 15.01
CA SER A 18 6.51 12.03 16.13
C SER A 18 5.47 12.84 16.90
N THR A 19 5.20 14.07 16.45
CA THR A 19 4.23 14.98 17.06
C THR A 19 2.98 15.09 16.21
N GLU A 20 1.85 15.36 16.85
CA GLU A 20 0.57 15.67 16.19
C GLU A 20 0.74 16.71 15.06
N GLY A 21 0.16 16.44 13.88
CA GLY A 21 0.32 17.27 12.68
C GLY A 21 1.66 17.11 11.96
N GLY A 22 2.55 16.23 12.44
CA GLY A 22 3.88 16.04 11.87
C GLY A 22 3.84 15.14 10.63
N GLU A 23 3.87 15.73 9.45
CA GLU A 23 3.96 15.03 8.17
C GLU A 23 5.40 14.89 7.67
N GLY A 24 5.67 13.92 6.80
CA GLY A 24 7.01 13.67 6.24
C GLY A 24 7.32 14.58 5.06
N LEU A 25 6.61 14.36 3.95
CA LEU A 25 6.70 15.17 2.74
C LEU A 25 5.35 15.81 2.43
N GLU A 26 5.22 17.07 2.79
CA GLU A 26 4.00 17.85 2.58
C GLU A 26 4.16 18.85 1.44
N SER A 27 3.16 18.93 0.56
CA SER A 27 3.04 19.92 -0.51
C SER A 27 1.65 20.54 -0.55
N LYS A 28 1.57 21.88 -0.57
CA LYS A 28 0.32 22.61 -0.84
C LYS A 28 -0.04 22.66 -2.34
N GLY A 29 0.84 22.16 -3.21
CA GLY A 29 0.53 21.80 -4.60
C GLY A 29 0.66 20.29 -4.81
N GLN A 30 1.14 19.86 -5.98
CA GLN A 30 1.35 18.43 -6.26
C GLN A 30 2.67 17.88 -5.71
N VAL A 31 2.71 16.56 -5.47
CA VAL A 31 3.97 15.82 -5.28
C VAL A 31 4.24 14.95 -6.51
N THR A 32 5.47 15.00 -7.02
CA THR A 32 5.93 14.11 -8.10
C THR A 32 7.22 13.41 -7.71
N ILE A 33 7.23 12.09 -7.74
CA ILE A 33 8.37 11.24 -7.40
C ILE A 33 8.82 10.51 -8.65
N ASN A 34 9.97 10.91 -9.21
CA ASN A 34 10.55 10.27 -10.38
C ASN A 34 11.47 9.09 -10.02
N GLY A 35 11.96 9.04 -8.79
CA GLY A 35 12.84 7.99 -8.30
C GLY A 35 13.44 8.31 -6.94
N GLY A 36 14.41 7.50 -6.52
CA GLY A 36 15.11 7.64 -5.23
C GLY A 36 14.69 6.58 -4.21
N ILE A 37 15.32 6.63 -3.05
CA ILE A 37 14.97 5.84 -1.87
C ILE A 37 14.36 6.82 -0.86
N LEU A 38 13.11 6.58 -0.48
CA LEU A 38 12.39 7.41 0.48
C LEU A 38 11.98 6.52 1.64
N GLU A 39 12.41 6.85 2.85
CA GLU A 39 12.07 6.11 4.07
C GLU A 39 11.49 7.07 5.10
N ILE A 40 10.18 7.03 5.28
CA ILE A 40 9.43 8.06 6.00
C ILE A 40 8.60 7.41 7.10
N THR A 41 8.84 7.82 8.34
CA THR A 41 8.10 7.37 9.53
C THR A 41 7.55 8.58 10.27
N THR A 42 6.24 8.73 10.29
CA THR A 42 5.60 9.99 10.71
C THR A 42 4.55 9.76 11.79
N TYR A 43 4.21 10.83 12.51
CA TYR A 43 3.01 10.80 13.34
C TYR A 43 1.77 10.84 12.45
N ASP A 44 1.71 11.87 11.62
CA ASP A 44 0.67 12.15 10.64
C ASP A 44 1.06 11.54 9.29
N ASP A 45 0.63 12.12 8.17
CA ASP A 45 0.88 11.56 6.84
C ASP A 45 2.36 11.39 6.48
N GLY A 46 2.68 10.27 5.83
CA GLY A 46 4.02 10.06 5.29
C GLY A 46 4.31 11.03 4.14
N ILE A 47 3.42 11.06 3.16
CA ILE A 47 3.46 12.00 2.04
C ILE A 47 2.06 12.58 1.87
N ASN A 48 1.94 13.90 1.98
CA ASN A 48 0.69 14.63 1.79
C ASN A 48 0.80 15.58 0.59
N ALA A 49 -0.20 15.55 -0.29
CA ALA A 49 -0.38 16.58 -1.31
C ALA A 49 -1.80 17.16 -1.30
N ALA A 50 -1.90 18.48 -1.39
CA ALA A 50 -3.19 19.16 -1.47
C ALA A 50 -3.93 18.96 -2.81
N THR A 51 -3.27 18.44 -3.86
CA THR A 51 -3.89 18.28 -5.19
C THR A 51 -3.71 16.90 -5.80
N ASN A 52 -2.49 16.40 -5.94
CA ASN A 52 -2.24 15.10 -6.56
C ASN A 52 -0.84 14.59 -6.23
N ILE A 53 -0.74 13.27 -6.18
CA ILE A 53 0.52 12.55 -6.05
C ILE A 53 0.75 11.73 -7.32
N THR A 54 1.94 11.86 -7.90
CA THR A 54 2.39 11.04 -9.03
C THR A 54 3.71 10.35 -8.70
N ILE A 55 3.71 9.03 -8.74
CA ILE A 55 4.87 8.19 -8.49
C ILE A 55 5.26 7.49 -9.79
N ASN A 56 6.35 7.95 -10.42
CA ASN A 56 6.90 7.35 -11.63
C ASN A 56 7.90 6.23 -11.34
N GLY A 57 8.49 6.22 -10.15
CA GLY A 57 9.47 5.22 -9.74
C GLY A 57 10.02 5.49 -8.33
N GLY A 58 11.02 4.69 -7.95
CA GLY A 58 11.68 4.77 -6.64
C GLY A 58 11.39 3.59 -5.73
N THR A 59 12.03 3.58 -4.58
CA THR A 59 11.86 2.63 -3.49
C THR A 59 11.37 3.41 -2.29
N ILE A 60 10.06 3.33 -2.02
CA ILE A 60 9.35 4.27 -1.13
C ILE A 60 8.75 3.48 0.02
N TYR A 61 9.07 3.90 1.23
CA TYR A 61 8.46 3.43 2.45
C TYR A 61 7.83 4.60 3.19
N CYS A 62 6.56 4.46 3.52
CA CYS A 62 5.81 5.38 4.36
C CYS A 62 5.13 4.61 5.48
N TYR A 63 5.34 5.05 6.71
CA TYR A 63 4.65 4.54 7.90
C TYR A 63 4.14 5.71 8.72
N ALA A 64 2.84 5.88 8.75
CA ALA A 64 2.17 6.90 9.56
C ALA A 64 1.59 6.25 10.82
N SER A 65 1.99 6.73 11.99
CA SER A 65 1.57 6.12 13.25
C SER A 65 0.10 6.42 13.60
N ASN A 66 -0.44 7.54 13.11
CA ASN A 66 -1.76 8.04 13.45
C ASN A 66 -2.55 8.65 12.27
N ASN A 67 -2.02 8.60 11.03
CA ASN A 67 -2.76 9.00 9.82
C ASN A 67 -2.38 8.12 8.61
N ASP A 68 -2.48 8.62 7.37
CA ASP A 68 -2.30 7.86 6.15
C ASP A 68 -0.83 7.67 5.77
N GLY A 69 -0.50 6.55 5.14
CA GLY A 69 0.84 6.36 4.62
C GLY A 69 1.16 7.38 3.52
N ILE A 70 0.30 7.46 2.51
CA ILE A 70 0.38 8.39 1.38
C ILE A 70 -1.03 8.95 1.19
N ASP A 71 -1.19 10.26 1.40
CA ASP A 71 -2.46 11.00 1.27
C ASP A 71 -2.39 12.02 0.13
N SER A 72 -3.38 11.94 -0.76
CA SER A 72 -3.60 12.88 -1.84
C SER A 72 -5.02 13.44 -1.77
N ASN A 73 -5.18 14.73 -1.51
CA ASN A 73 -6.49 15.41 -1.56
C ASN A 73 -7.08 15.54 -3.00
N GLY A 74 -6.51 14.83 -3.97
CA GLY A 74 -7.02 14.66 -5.33
C GLY A 74 -6.46 13.39 -5.94
N THR A 75 -5.94 13.39 -7.18
CA THR A 75 -5.59 12.12 -7.85
C THR A 75 -4.31 11.47 -7.34
N LEU A 76 -4.31 10.14 -7.24
CA LEU A 76 -3.12 9.34 -6.99
C LEU A 76 -2.77 8.52 -8.24
N THR A 77 -1.56 8.69 -8.75
CA THR A 77 -1.07 7.97 -9.94
C THR A 77 0.22 7.23 -9.62
N VAL A 78 0.22 5.91 -9.83
CA VAL A 78 1.40 5.05 -9.66
C VAL A 78 1.75 4.43 -11.01
N ASN A 79 2.83 4.92 -11.62
CA ASN A 79 3.38 4.42 -12.88
C ASN A 79 4.53 3.43 -12.70
N GLY A 80 5.12 3.36 -11.51
CA GLY A 80 6.25 2.48 -11.22
C GLY A 80 6.75 2.59 -9.78
N GLY A 81 7.81 1.84 -9.49
CA GLY A 81 8.47 1.83 -8.18
C GLY A 81 8.21 0.57 -7.35
N VAL A 82 8.83 0.53 -6.17
CA VAL A 82 8.58 -0.45 -5.10
C VAL A 82 8.12 0.33 -3.89
N ILE A 83 6.84 0.21 -3.53
CA ILE A 83 6.17 1.08 -2.56
C ILE A 83 5.58 0.23 -1.44
N VAL A 84 5.95 0.57 -0.21
CA VAL A 84 5.33 0.04 1.01
C VAL A 84 4.74 1.21 1.77
N SER A 85 3.43 1.23 1.92
CA SER A 85 2.73 2.33 2.57
C SER A 85 1.80 1.83 3.67
N SER A 86 1.98 2.32 4.88
CA SER A 86 1.26 1.87 6.07
C SER A 86 0.63 3.04 6.80
N GLY A 87 -0.68 3.18 6.63
CA GLY A 87 -1.49 4.05 7.45
C GLY A 87 -1.70 3.46 8.85
N ALA A 88 -2.34 4.25 9.70
CA ALA A 88 -2.71 3.83 11.03
C ALA A 88 -3.87 2.83 11.05
N ASN A 89 -4.44 2.63 12.23
CA ASN A 89 -5.70 1.91 12.35
C ASN A 89 -6.83 2.71 11.69
N ALA A 90 -8.04 2.15 11.66
CA ALA A 90 -9.20 2.81 11.08
C ALA A 90 -9.43 4.26 11.58
N PRO A 91 -9.79 5.20 10.69
CA PRO A 91 -10.11 5.00 9.27
C PRO A 91 -8.91 5.00 8.31
N GLU A 92 -7.68 5.15 8.80
CA GLU A 92 -6.53 5.52 7.97
C GLU A 92 -6.06 4.42 7.02
N GLU A 93 -5.32 4.80 6.00
CA GLU A 93 -5.10 4.06 4.76
C GLU A 93 -3.61 3.96 4.40
N GLY A 94 -3.26 2.87 3.72
CA GLY A 94 -1.93 2.80 3.08
C GLY A 94 -1.82 3.80 1.93
N PHE A 95 -2.89 3.95 1.16
CA PHE A 95 -2.96 4.88 0.03
C PHE A 95 -4.35 5.52 0.07
N ASP A 96 -4.40 6.79 0.45
CA ASP A 96 -5.60 7.60 0.39
C ASP A 96 -5.51 8.59 -0.77
N CYS A 97 -6.63 8.74 -1.46
CA CYS A 97 -6.83 9.80 -2.43
C CYS A 97 -8.25 10.39 -2.35
N ASP A 98 -8.92 10.33 -1.19
CA ASP A 98 -10.31 10.76 -1.00
C ASP A 98 -11.31 10.09 -1.97
N GLN A 99 -11.01 8.86 -2.41
CA GLN A 99 -11.71 8.17 -3.50
C GLN A 99 -11.76 8.91 -4.84
N ASN A 100 -10.83 9.84 -5.08
CA ASN A 100 -10.57 10.36 -6.41
C ASN A 100 -10.01 9.28 -7.34
N THR A 101 -9.60 9.67 -8.55
CA THR A 101 -8.97 8.72 -9.47
C THR A 101 -7.64 8.24 -8.91
N PHE A 102 -7.60 6.94 -8.61
CA PHE A 102 -6.40 6.20 -8.26
C PHE A 102 -5.98 5.31 -9.44
N ALA A 103 -5.02 5.76 -10.24
CA ALA A 103 -4.54 5.06 -11.43
C ALA A 103 -3.26 4.26 -11.14
N ILE A 104 -3.25 2.98 -11.52
CA ILE A 104 -2.08 2.11 -11.39
C ILE A 104 -1.70 1.56 -12.77
N SER A 105 -0.50 1.92 -13.24
CA SER A 105 0.02 1.48 -14.54
C SER A 105 1.35 0.71 -14.47
N GLY A 106 1.98 0.66 -13.29
CA GLY A 106 3.22 -0.09 -13.11
C GLY A 106 3.69 -0.20 -11.65
N GLY A 107 4.75 -0.98 -11.43
CA GLY A 107 5.45 -1.09 -10.14
C GLY A 107 4.94 -2.20 -9.23
N ILE A 108 5.55 -2.32 -8.06
CA ILE A 108 5.08 -3.17 -6.96
C ILE A 108 4.66 -2.23 -5.83
N MET A 109 3.41 -2.33 -5.40
CA MET A 109 2.93 -1.56 -4.26
C MET A 109 2.17 -2.46 -3.29
N VAL A 110 2.36 -2.22 -2.00
CA VAL A 110 1.57 -2.79 -0.92
C VAL A 110 1.20 -1.68 0.07
N GLY A 111 -0.08 -1.57 0.33
CA GLY A 111 -0.70 -0.60 1.22
C GLY A 111 -1.44 -1.32 2.32
N THR A 112 -1.25 -0.92 3.57
CA THR A 112 -2.06 -1.43 4.69
C THR A 112 -2.58 -0.29 5.55
N GLY A 113 -3.83 -0.43 5.99
CA GLY A 113 -4.52 0.51 6.87
C GLY A 113 -5.80 -0.11 7.43
N GLY A 114 -6.60 0.69 8.13
CA GLY A 114 -8.00 0.35 8.39
C GLY A 114 -8.87 0.40 7.13
N ALA A 115 -8.55 1.28 6.18
CA ALA A 115 -9.22 1.39 4.89
C ALA A 115 -8.23 1.53 3.71
N THR A 116 -8.76 1.86 2.54
CA THR A 116 -8.00 2.20 1.33
C THR A 116 -8.92 2.88 0.31
N SER A 117 -8.37 3.88 -0.37
CA SER A 117 -8.94 4.42 -1.58
C SER A 117 -8.88 3.34 -2.65
N THR A 118 -10.01 3.11 -3.31
CA THR A 118 -10.16 2.00 -4.25
C THR A 118 -9.49 2.37 -5.57
N PRO A 119 -8.51 1.57 -6.06
CA PRO A 119 -7.96 1.79 -7.38
C PRO A 119 -9.06 1.92 -8.43
N THR A 120 -8.91 2.86 -9.35
CA THR A 120 -9.90 3.12 -10.39
C THR A 120 -9.67 2.17 -11.56
N ALA A 121 -10.54 1.18 -11.72
CA ALA A 121 -10.38 0.10 -12.70
C ALA A 121 -10.26 0.59 -14.15
N SER A 122 -11.00 1.62 -14.53
CA SER A 122 -10.97 2.22 -15.88
C SER A 122 -9.74 3.07 -16.15
N ALA A 123 -9.02 3.50 -15.11
CA ALA A 123 -7.80 4.29 -15.23
C ALA A 123 -6.52 3.45 -15.06
N SER A 124 -6.67 2.18 -14.68
CA SER A 124 -5.54 1.29 -14.37
C SER A 124 -5.25 0.34 -15.52
N THR A 125 -3.98 0.09 -15.79
CA THR A 125 -3.50 -0.91 -16.76
C THR A 125 -2.76 -2.07 -16.09
N GLN A 126 -2.42 -1.92 -14.81
CA GLN A 126 -1.90 -2.99 -13.96
C GLN A 126 -2.96 -3.41 -12.93
N ARG A 127 -3.07 -4.72 -12.69
CA ARG A 127 -4.06 -5.27 -11.75
C ARG A 127 -3.71 -4.96 -10.30
N SER A 128 -4.72 -4.70 -9.50
CA SER A 128 -4.62 -4.59 -8.05
C SER A 128 -5.63 -5.49 -7.35
N VAL A 129 -5.32 -5.80 -6.09
CA VAL A 129 -6.17 -6.61 -5.22
C VAL A 129 -6.34 -5.87 -3.90
N ILE A 130 -7.59 -5.73 -3.47
CA ILE A 130 -7.96 -5.30 -2.13
C ILE A 130 -8.33 -6.54 -1.34
N TYR A 131 -7.62 -6.82 -0.26
CA TYR A 131 -7.90 -7.90 0.67
C TYR A 131 -8.30 -7.31 2.02
N LYS A 132 -9.46 -7.75 2.54
CA LYS A 132 -9.87 -7.45 3.91
C LYS A 132 -9.62 -8.68 4.78
N GLY A 133 -8.78 -8.55 5.80
CA GLY A 133 -8.43 -9.68 6.68
C GLY A 133 -7.95 -9.29 8.07
N ALA A 134 -7.56 -10.32 8.84
CA ALA A 134 -6.85 -10.12 10.09
C ALA A 134 -5.48 -9.48 9.81
N GLY A 135 -5.13 -8.45 10.57
CA GLY A 135 -3.87 -7.72 10.42
C GLY A 135 -2.99 -7.82 11.67
N THR A 136 -2.53 -9.02 12.05
CA THR A 136 -1.67 -9.17 13.24
C THR A 136 -0.21 -8.85 12.92
N ALA A 137 0.44 -8.02 13.75
CA ALA A 137 1.85 -7.66 13.58
C ALA A 137 2.73 -8.91 13.38
N ASN A 138 3.73 -8.78 12.51
CA ASN A 138 4.73 -9.80 12.20
C ASN A 138 4.21 -11.08 11.53
N VAL A 139 2.90 -11.23 11.33
CA VAL A 139 2.36 -12.33 10.52
C VAL A 139 2.75 -12.11 9.06
N ILE A 140 3.17 -13.19 8.39
CA ILE A 140 3.44 -13.19 6.96
C ILE A 140 2.14 -13.50 6.21
N LEU A 141 1.74 -12.56 5.35
CA LEU A 141 0.76 -12.76 4.30
C LEU A 141 1.48 -13.06 2.98
N GLN A 142 1.08 -14.16 2.37
CA GLN A 142 1.58 -14.58 1.06
C GLN A 142 0.40 -14.59 0.08
N VAL A 143 0.61 -13.99 -1.09
CA VAL A 143 -0.23 -14.25 -2.26
C VAL A 143 0.60 -15.00 -3.27
N LYS A 144 0.13 -16.17 -3.70
CA LYS A 144 0.85 -17.01 -4.65
C LYS A 144 -0.06 -17.56 -5.73
N SER A 145 0.53 -17.87 -6.87
CA SER A 145 -0.08 -18.61 -7.97
C SER A 145 0.75 -19.86 -8.30
N GLY A 146 0.38 -20.56 -9.37
CA GLY A 146 1.17 -21.69 -9.87
C GLY A 146 2.57 -21.29 -10.37
N SER A 147 2.81 -20.01 -10.68
CA SER A 147 4.11 -19.51 -11.14
C SER A 147 5.04 -19.04 -10.02
N GLY A 148 4.57 -18.97 -8.77
CA GLY A 148 5.35 -18.56 -7.62
C GLY A 148 4.66 -17.51 -6.76
N ASP A 149 5.46 -16.81 -5.95
CA ASP A 149 4.99 -15.78 -5.04
C ASP A 149 4.77 -14.45 -5.76
N ASN A 150 3.59 -13.87 -5.58
CA ASN A 150 3.17 -12.60 -6.16
C ASN A 150 3.19 -11.48 -5.10
N LEU A 151 3.05 -11.83 -3.83
CA LEU A 151 3.26 -10.96 -2.67
C LEU A 151 3.76 -11.82 -1.51
N VAL A 152 4.77 -11.36 -0.80
CA VAL A 152 5.14 -11.86 0.53
C VAL A 152 5.31 -10.64 1.40
N TYR A 153 4.43 -10.45 2.37
CA TYR A 153 4.35 -9.23 3.16
C TYR A 153 4.25 -9.54 4.64
N ARG A 154 5.17 -8.98 5.43
CA ARG A 154 5.09 -8.98 6.88
C ARG A 154 4.30 -7.77 7.34
N ILE A 155 3.20 -8.02 8.04
CA ILE A 155 2.32 -6.97 8.52
C ILE A 155 3.07 -6.12 9.57
N PRO A 156 3.14 -4.78 9.41
CA PRO A 156 4.06 -3.94 10.19
C PRO A 156 3.53 -3.62 11.59
N ARG A 157 2.20 -3.70 11.80
CA ARG A 157 1.55 -3.46 13.08
C ARG A 157 0.32 -4.35 13.23
N THR A 158 -0.17 -4.47 14.47
CA THR A 158 -1.47 -5.09 14.69
C THR A 158 -2.53 -4.05 14.39
N TYR A 159 -3.34 -4.31 13.36
CA TYR A 159 -4.54 -3.56 13.10
C TYR A 159 -5.67 -4.13 13.97
N SER A 160 -6.30 -3.29 14.79
CA SER A 160 -7.28 -3.68 15.81
C SER A 160 -8.61 -2.93 15.74
N GLY A 161 -8.78 -2.03 14.76
CA GLY A 161 -10.03 -1.31 14.53
C GLY A 161 -10.81 -1.89 13.35
N GLY A 162 -12.00 -2.44 13.61
CA GLY A 162 -12.91 -2.88 12.55
C GLY A 162 -13.41 -1.69 11.74
N GLY A 163 -12.94 -1.58 10.48
CA GLY A 163 -13.49 -0.78 9.39
C GLY A 163 -14.15 0.53 9.78
N GLY A 164 -13.34 1.54 10.11
CA GLY A 164 -13.78 2.92 10.23
C GLY A 164 -14.03 3.49 8.85
N GLY A 165 -15.16 4.16 8.71
CA GLY A 165 -15.67 4.71 7.47
C GLY A 165 -14.83 5.88 6.96
N GLY A 166 -13.71 5.59 6.31
CA GLY A 166 -13.20 6.47 5.26
C GLY A 166 -14.30 6.70 4.20
N PRO A 167 -14.20 7.71 3.33
CA PRO A 167 -15.18 7.95 2.28
C PRO A 167 -15.33 6.65 1.46
N GLY A 168 -16.44 5.91 1.60
CA GLY A 168 -16.64 4.57 1.00
C GLY A 168 -16.66 3.37 1.97
N GLY A 169 -16.43 3.57 3.27
CA GLY A 169 -16.37 2.50 4.27
C GLY A 169 -17.72 2.11 4.87
N GLY A 170 -18.23 0.94 4.47
CA GLY A 170 -19.14 0.18 5.30
C GLY A 170 -18.41 -0.39 6.52
N SER A 171 -19.06 -0.35 7.68
CA SER A 171 -18.64 -0.99 8.94
C SER A 171 -18.19 -2.43 8.65
N SER A 172 -16.87 -2.66 8.65
CA SER A 172 -16.31 -3.99 8.46
C SER A 172 -15.80 -4.51 9.79
N SER A 173 -16.23 -5.71 10.19
CA SER A 173 -15.69 -6.45 11.33
C SER A 173 -14.24 -6.90 11.15
N THR A 174 -13.62 -6.52 10.04
CA THR A 174 -12.28 -6.96 9.64
C THR A 174 -11.29 -5.82 9.90
N PRO A 175 -10.20 -6.06 10.63
CA PRO A 175 -9.42 -4.97 11.19
C PRO A 175 -8.41 -4.35 10.22
N MET A 176 -8.05 -5.04 9.14
CA MET A 176 -7.08 -4.55 8.16
C MET A 176 -7.65 -4.58 6.75
N THR A 177 -7.42 -3.50 6.02
CA THR A 177 -7.52 -3.44 4.56
C THR A 177 -6.11 -3.41 3.98
N LEU A 178 -5.81 -4.37 3.11
CA LEU A 178 -4.57 -4.43 2.33
C LEU A 178 -4.90 -4.17 0.86
N VAL A 179 -4.26 -3.20 0.24
CA VAL A 179 -4.26 -3.04 -1.22
C VAL A 179 -2.88 -3.40 -1.75
N PHE A 180 -2.80 -4.20 -2.81
CA PHE A 180 -1.52 -4.41 -3.47
C PHE A 180 -1.67 -4.50 -4.97
N SER A 181 -0.59 -4.16 -5.68
CA SER A 181 -0.46 -4.34 -7.11
C SER A 181 0.93 -4.88 -7.43
N ASN A 182 0.99 -5.78 -8.40
CA ASN A 182 2.21 -6.38 -8.88
C ASN A 182 2.04 -6.74 -10.37
N PRO A 183 3.02 -6.50 -11.25
CA PRO A 183 2.93 -6.83 -12.68
C PRO A 183 2.72 -8.32 -12.96
N SER A 184 3.01 -9.20 -12.00
CA SER A 184 2.77 -10.64 -12.10
C SER A 184 1.29 -11.05 -11.93
N LEU A 185 0.38 -10.11 -11.64
CA LEU A 185 -1.05 -10.36 -11.58
C LEU A 185 -1.68 -10.42 -12.98
N ALA A 186 -2.27 -11.56 -13.33
CA ALA A 186 -2.80 -11.85 -14.66
C ALA A 186 -4.28 -12.28 -14.61
N SER A 187 -5.02 -11.93 -15.68
CA SER A 187 -6.45 -12.25 -15.81
C SER A 187 -6.68 -13.76 -15.77
N GLY A 188 -7.67 -14.21 -14.99
CA GLY A 188 -8.09 -15.60 -14.94
C GLY A 188 -7.11 -16.55 -14.22
N THR A 189 -5.91 -16.11 -13.84
CA THR A 189 -4.99 -16.91 -13.03
C THR A 189 -5.55 -17.11 -11.62
N THR A 190 -5.45 -18.33 -11.09
CA THR A 190 -5.84 -18.61 -9.70
C THR A 190 -4.72 -18.21 -8.74
N TYR A 191 -5.07 -17.41 -7.75
CA TYR A 191 -4.20 -17.01 -6.65
C TYR A 191 -4.76 -17.50 -5.32
N SER A 192 -3.87 -17.79 -4.37
CA SER A 192 -4.21 -18.12 -2.99
C SER A 192 -3.63 -17.07 -2.05
N ILE A 193 -4.45 -16.58 -1.11
CA ILE A 193 -4.04 -15.76 0.02
C ILE A 193 -3.77 -16.70 1.19
N ILE A 194 -2.56 -16.68 1.71
CA ILE A 194 -2.06 -17.57 2.77
C ILE A 194 -1.55 -16.69 3.93
N SER A 195 -1.90 -17.05 5.16
CA SER A 195 -1.48 -16.34 6.36
C SER A 195 -0.69 -17.24 7.31
N GLY A 196 0.28 -16.66 8.02
CA GLY A 196 1.14 -17.40 8.95
C GLY A 196 2.19 -18.25 8.24
N ALA A 197 2.58 -17.87 7.02
CA ALA A 197 3.69 -18.51 6.33
C ALA A 197 5.02 -18.22 7.04
N THR A 198 6.01 -19.08 6.84
CA THR A 198 7.38 -18.88 7.31
C THR A 198 8.27 -18.50 6.13
N VAL A 199 9.19 -17.57 6.36
CA VAL A 199 10.11 -17.03 5.34
C VAL A 199 11.55 -17.36 5.73
N SER A 200 12.35 -17.80 4.75
CA SER A 200 13.80 -17.97 4.89
C SER A 200 14.54 -17.38 3.69
N GLY A 201 15.60 -16.61 3.95
CA GLY A 201 16.36 -15.90 2.92
C GLY A 201 15.60 -14.75 2.27
N GLY A 202 16.03 -14.35 1.06
CA GLY A 202 15.44 -13.25 0.28
C GLY A 202 15.94 -11.86 0.69
N THR A 203 15.33 -10.84 0.08
CA THR A 203 15.53 -9.43 0.40
C THR A 203 14.25 -8.85 0.94
N GLU A 204 14.37 -8.09 2.02
CA GLU A 204 13.24 -7.40 2.63
C GLU A 204 13.38 -5.89 2.50
N PHE A 205 12.28 -5.24 2.12
CA PHE A 205 12.09 -3.81 2.17
C PHE A 205 10.84 -3.52 3.00
N HIS A 206 11.02 -3.17 4.29
CA HIS A 206 9.96 -2.82 5.23
C HIS A 206 8.76 -3.78 5.24
N GLY A 207 9.03 -5.07 5.36
CA GLY A 207 8.00 -6.12 5.34
C GLY A 207 7.64 -6.65 3.96
N LEU A 208 7.90 -5.94 2.86
CA LEU A 208 7.81 -6.53 1.51
C LEU A 208 9.03 -7.41 1.26
N ILE A 209 8.82 -8.70 1.03
CA ILE A 209 9.88 -9.70 0.91
C ILE A 209 9.88 -10.28 -0.50
N THR A 210 11.07 -10.39 -1.10
CA THR A 210 11.27 -10.93 -2.45
C THR A 210 12.39 -11.95 -2.47
N GLY A 211 12.29 -12.93 -3.38
CA GLY A 211 13.34 -13.95 -3.57
C GLY A 211 13.55 -14.88 -2.37
N ALA A 212 12.60 -14.93 -1.43
CA ALA A 212 12.67 -15.81 -0.27
C ALA A 212 12.06 -17.18 -0.56
N THR A 213 12.42 -18.16 0.27
CA THR A 213 11.68 -19.42 0.36
C THR A 213 10.54 -19.25 1.36
N VAL A 214 9.31 -19.52 0.92
CA VAL A 214 8.10 -19.37 1.74
C VAL A 214 7.40 -20.73 1.89
N THR A 215 7.16 -21.15 3.13
CA THR A 215 6.56 -22.45 3.44
C THR A 215 5.50 -22.36 4.55
N GLY A 216 4.64 -23.37 4.62
CA GLY A 216 3.58 -23.46 5.63
C GLY A 216 2.46 -22.44 5.42
N GLY A 217 1.83 -22.02 6.52
CA GLY A 217 0.69 -21.10 6.53
C GLY A 217 -0.66 -21.77 6.25
N THR A 218 -1.72 -21.00 6.46
CA THR A 218 -3.11 -21.39 6.23
C THR A 218 -3.67 -20.60 5.06
N THR A 219 -4.18 -21.30 4.03
CA THR A 219 -4.93 -20.66 2.94
C THR A 219 -6.22 -20.06 3.50
N LEU A 220 -6.35 -18.74 3.39
CA LEU A 220 -7.54 -18.01 3.82
C LEU A 220 -8.57 -17.93 2.70
N LYS A 221 -8.13 -17.63 1.47
CA LYS A 221 -8.99 -17.40 0.30
C LYS A 221 -8.27 -17.79 -0.98
N THR A 222 -9.04 -18.08 -2.02
CA THR A 222 -8.58 -18.19 -3.41
C THR A 222 -9.35 -17.20 -4.27
N PHE A 223 -8.71 -16.60 -5.27
CA PHE A 223 -9.36 -15.65 -6.16
C PHE A 223 -8.80 -15.72 -7.60
N ASN A 224 -9.62 -15.27 -8.55
CA ASN A 224 -9.30 -15.21 -9.97
C ASN A 224 -9.64 -13.80 -10.48
N PRO A 225 -8.65 -12.90 -10.64
CA PRO A 225 -8.94 -11.54 -11.07
C PRO A 225 -9.41 -11.55 -12.53
N THR A 226 -10.56 -10.94 -12.81
CA THR A 226 -11.08 -10.73 -14.18
C THR A 226 -11.15 -9.26 -14.56
N SER A 227 -11.18 -8.37 -13.58
CA SER A 227 -11.10 -6.92 -13.68
C SER A 227 -9.70 -6.39 -13.32
N MET A 228 -9.46 -5.09 -13.55
CA MET A 228 -8.25 -4.42 -13.10
C MET A 228 -8.16 -4.31 -11.58
N VAL A 229 -9.29 -4.38 -10.86
CA VAL A 229 -9.35 -4.28 -9.41
C VAL A 229 -10.17 -5.44 -8.89
N THR A 230 -9.60 -6.24 -8.00
CA THR A 230 -10.26 -7.41 -7.41
C THR A 230 -10.37 -7.24 -5.91
N THR A 231 -11.57 -7.32 -5.36
CA THR A 231 -11.79 -7.28 -3.91
C THR A 231 -12.00 -8.69 -3.37
N VAL A 232 -11.28 -9.06 -2.33
CA VAL A 232 -11.35 -10.35 -1.65
C VAL A 232 -11.74 -10.11 -0.19
N GLN A 233 -12.86 -10.71 0.24
CA GLN A 233 -13.41 -10.67 1.59
C GLN A 233 -13.61 -12.09 2.11
#